data_AF-A0A946QIM7-F1
#
_entry.id   AF-A0A946QIM7-F1
#
_cell.length_a   1.000
_cell.length_b   1.000
_cell.length_c   1.000
_cell.angle_alpha   90.00
_cell.angle_beta   90.00
_cell.angle_gamma   90.00
#
_symmetry.space_group_name_H-M   'P 1'
#
loop_
_entity.id
_entity.type
_entity.pdbx_description
1 polymer ?
#
loop_
_entity_poly.entity_id
_entity_poly.type
_entity_poly.pdbx_seq_one_letter_code
_entity_poly.pdbx_strand_id
1 'polypeptide(L)'
;MSQTSTNYLIIGNSAGGISAAEAIRKTDSVGTITIVSDEPYAAYSRILISKYLTGERKLEQTLLCPADFYDKNNITILLSTEVTKLDFDKHIALLADGSSIAWDKLLLAVGGTPITPKLEGSDKSGVFTFTKLDDTLAIKKYLEGGNKKAVVIGGGLIGLSVTEALVKCGVEVSIVEMQDRLLTAMVDEYTSEVVRKKLADAGV
;
A
#
# COMPACT_ATOMS: atom_id res chain seq x y z
N MET A 1 16.96 -23.89 -12.56
CA MET A 1 16.68 -22.81 -11.60
C MET A 1 17.75 -21.77 -11.80
N SER A 2 17.38 -20.55 -12.19
CA SER A 2 18.34 -19.44 -12.33
C SER A 2 18.62 -18.84 -10.95
N GLN A 3 19.88 -18.46 -10.70
CA GLN A 3 20.29 -17.76 -9.51
C GLN A 3 21.02 -16.48 -9.94
N THR A 4 20.57 -15.34 -9.44
CA THR A 4 21.25 -14.05 -9.59
C THR A 4 21.90 -13.64 -8.26
N SER A 5 22.75 -12.62 -8.28
CA SER A 5 23.39 -12.08 -7.07
C SER A 5 23.35 -10.56 -7.09
N THR A 6 23.28 -9.94 -5.90
CA THR A 6 23.23 -8.49 -5.73
C THR A 6 23.91 -8.07 -4.43
N ASN A 7 24.47 -6.85 -4.38
CA ASN A 7 25.05 -6.34 -3.15
C ASN A 7 23.96 -5.96 -2.15
N TYR A 8 22.87 -5.36 -2.62
CA TYR A 8 21.73 -4.97 -1.79
C TYR A 8 20.43 -5.52 -2.35
N LEU A 9 19.83 -6.46 -1.62
CA LEU A 9 18.48 -6.93 -1.89
C LEU A 9 17.50 -6.15 -1.01
N ILE A 10 16.53 -5.49 -1.63
CA ILE A 10 15.43 -4.79 -0.96
C ILE A 10 14.13 -5.50 -1.31
N ILE A 11 13.40 -5.98 -0.31
CA ILE A 11 12.09 -6.62 -0.51
C ILE A 11 11.01 -5.60 -0.12
N GLY A 12 10.33 -5.05 -1.12
CA GLY A 12 9.30 -4.03 -1.00
C GLY A 12 9.62 -2.75 -1.78
N ASN A 13 8.77 -2.40 -2.75
CA ASN A 13 8.92 -1.23 -3.63
C ASN A 13 7.97 -0.07 -3.25
N SER A 14 8.08 0.41 -2.01
CA SER A 14 7.33 1.58 -1.52
C SER A 14 8.27 2.56 -0.82
N ALA A 15 7.74 3.50 -0.04
CA ALA A 15 8.51 4.58 0.59
C ALA A 15 9.79 4.07 1.29
N GLY A 16 9.71 3.00 2.08
CA GLY A 16 10.88 2.41 2.75
C GLY A 16 11.95 1.89 1.78
N GLY A 17 11.55 1.16 0.75
CA GLY A 17 12.49 0.61 -0.25
C GLY A 17 13.12 1.67 -1.13
N ILE A 18 12.33 2.66 -1.58
CA ILE A 18 12.82 3.78 -2.38
C ILE A 18 13.79 4.65 -1.58
N SER A 19 13.42 5.05 -0.36
CA SER A 19 14.31 5.85 0.49
C SER A 19 15.61 5.10 0.84
N ALA A 20 15.54 3.78 1.01
CA ALA A 20 16.74 2.97 1.21
C ALA A 20 17.63 2.95 -0.04
N ALA A 21 17.06 2.75 -1.23
CA ALA A 21 17.82 2.77 -2.48
C ALA A 21 18.50 4.13 -2.71
N GLU A 22 17.81 5.24 -2.44
CA GLU A 22 18.39 6.58 -2.49
C GLU A 22 19.53 6.77 -1.48
N ALA A 23 19.36 6.28 -0.25
CA ALA A 23 20.38 6.37 0.80
C ALA A 23 21.61 5.52 0.47
N ILE A 24 21.40 4.32 -0.06
CA ILE A 24 22.48 3.46 -0.56
C ILE A 24 23.22 4.21 -1.66
N ARG A 25 22.53 4.80 -2.65
CA ARG A 25 23.19 5.51 -3.77
C ARG A 25 24.00 6.73 -3.35
N LYS A 26 23.66 7.38 -2.24
CA LYS A 26 24.47 8.46 -1.65
C LYS A 26 25.78 7.96 -1.03
N THR A 27 25.84 6.69 -0.64
CA THR A 27 26.97 6.09 0.09
C THR A 27 27.80 5.16 -0.81
N ASP A 28 27.13 4.42 -1.70
CA ASP A 28 27.66 3.47 -2.64
C ASP A 28 27.02 3.69 -4.03
N SER A 29 27.79 4.35 -4.89
CA SER A 29 27.38 4.75 -6.23
C SER A 29 27.45 3.62 -7.26
N VAL A 30 28.08 2.48 -6.93
CA VAL A 30 28.40 1.42 -7.91
C VAL A 30 27.81 0.06 -7.57
N GLY A 31 27.57 -0.22 -6.28
CA GLY A 31 27.03 -1.49 -5.82
C GLY A 31 25.69 -1.82 -6.49
N THR A 32 25.48 -3.11 -6.79
CA THR A 32 24.23 -3.58 -7.41
C THR A 32 23.09 -3.53 -6.40
N ILE A 33 21.94 -3.00 -6.81
CA ILE A 33 20.71 -2.98 -6.01
C ILE A 33 19.63 -3.73 -6.77
N THR A 34 19.01 -4.69 -6.11
CA THR A 34 17.80 -5.36 -6.60
C THR A 34 16.63 -5.05 -5.67
N ILE A 35 15.55 -4.50 -6.21
CA ILE A 35 14.29 -4.31 -5.49
C ILE A 35 13.29 -5.35 -6.00
N VAL A 36 12.62 -6.06 -5.10
CA VAL A 36 11.58 -7.04 -5.41
C VAL A 36 10.23 -6.57 -4.85
N SER A 37 9.17 -6.69 -5.63
CA SER A 37 7.82 -6.26 -5.27
C SER A 37 6.78 -7.26 -5.77
N ASP A 38 5.86 -7.63 -4.88
CA ASP A 38 4.69 -8.43 -5.21
C ASP A 38 3.68 -7.66 -6.08
N GLU A 39 3.66 -6.32 -5.97
CA GLU A 39 2.80 -5.45 -6.78
C GLU A 39 3.37 -5.20 -8.20
N PRO A 40 2.51 -5.06 -9.23
CA PRO A 40 2.90 -4.85 -10.62
C PRO A 40 3.23 -3.38 -10.96
N TYR A 41 3.41 -2.52 -9.96
CA TYR A 41 3.47 -1.06 -10.13
C TYR A 41 4.83 -0.48 -9.76
N ALA A 42 5.22 0.61 -10.45
CA ALA A 42 6.25 1.51 -9.96
C ALA A 42 5.87 2.08 -8.59
N ALA A 43 6.85 2.51 -7.80
CA ALA A 43 6.60 2.96 -6.44
C ALA A 43 5.64 4.16 -6.41
N TYR A 44 4.54 4.02 -5.68
CA TYR A 44 3.50 5.03 -5.51
C TYR A 44 3.22 5.31 -4.04
N SER A 45 2.66 6.48 -3.77
CA SER A 45 2.25 6.90 -2.44
C SER A 45 0.94 6.23 -2.07
N ARG A 46 1.01 5.28 -1.13
CA ARG A 46 -0.18 4.63 -0.57
C ARG A 46 -1.15 5.62 0.10
N ILE A 47 -0.66 6.79 0.54
CA ILE A 47 -1.48 7.86 1.12
C ILE A 47 -2.40 8.50 0.05
N LEU A 48 -1.94 8.55 -1.20
CA LEU A 48 -2.65 9.24 -2.28
C LEU A 48 -3.64 8.36 -3.04
N ILE A 49 -3.80 7.08 -2.67
CA ILE A 49 -4.77 6.19 -3.35
C ILE A 49 -6.21 6.66 -3.18
N SER A 50 -6.55 7.33 -2.07
CA SER A 50 -7.85 8.00 -1.87
C SER A 50 -8.05 9.15 -2.85
N LYS A 51 -6.99 9.91 -3.15
CA LYS A 51 -7.02 11.00 -4.15
C LYS A 51 -7.11 10.46 -5.58
N TYR A 52 -6.57 9.28 -5.83
CA TYR A 52 -6.79 8.57 -7.10
C TYR A 52 -8.23 8.05 -7.22
N LEU A 53 -8.81 7.50 -6.14
CA LEU A 53 -10.19 7.01 -6.11
C LEU A 53 -11.19 8.12 -6.50
N THR A 54 -11.06 9.28 -5.89
CA THR A 54 -11.90 10.47 -6.14
C THR A 54 -11.67 11.12 -7.51
N GLY A 55 -10.55 10.82 -8.18
CA GLY A 55 -10.12 11.50 -9.41
C GLY A 55 -9.44 12.86 -9.18
N GLU A 56 -9.22 13.27 -7.92
CA GLU A 56 -8.44 14.48 -7.57
C GLU A 56 -6.98 14.38 -8.04
N ARG A 57 -6.47 13.16 -8.22
CA ARG A 57 -5.12 12.88 -8.77
C ARG A 57 -5.18 11.78 -9.82
N LYS A 58 -4.37 11.92 -10.88
CA LYS A 58 -4.06 10.81 -11.79
C LYS A 58 -3.00 9.90 -11.17
N LEU A 59 -2.90 8.65 -11.65
CA LEU A 59 -1.98 7.66 -11.10
C LEU A 59 -0.51 8.14 -11.15
N GLU A 60 -0.12 8.80 -12.24
CA GLU A 60 1.24 9.32 -12.44
C GLU A 60 1.60 10.38 -11.39
N GLN A 61 0.61 11.10 -10.88
CA GLN A 61 0.78 12.11 -9.83
C GLN A 61 0.87 11.50 -8.42
N THR A 62 0.73 10.18 -8.30
CA THR A 62 0.91 9.46 -7.04
C THR A 62 2.27 8.79 -6.93
N LEU A 63 3.05 8.74 -8.01
CA LEU A 63 4.36 8.10 -8.04
C LEU A 63 5.32 8.77 -7.04
N LEU A 64 6.08 7.95 -6.30
CA LEU A 64 7.08 8.41 -5.34
C LEU A 64 8.38 8.82 -6.02
N CYS A 65 8.64 8.27 -7.21
CA CYS A 65 9.83 8.55 -7.98
C CYS A 65 9.49 8.76 -9.46
N PRO A 66 10.32 9.52 -10.21
CA PRO A 66 10.21 9.61 -11.65
C PRO A 66 10.34 8.25 -12.35
N ALA A 67 9.85 8.15 -13.60
CA ALA A 67 9.87 6.91 -14.37
C ALA A 67 11.30 6.38 -14.64
N ASP A 68 12.29 7.27 -14.76
CA ASP A 68 13.70 6.94 -14.99
C ASP A 68 14.48 6.65 -13.69
N PHE A 69 13.84 6.67 -12.52
CA PHE A 69 14.51 6.52 -11.23
C PHE A 69 15.32 5.22 -11.15
N TYR A 70 14.74 4.10 -11.54
CA TYR A 70 15.38 2.79 -11.43
C TYR A 70 16.60 2.71 -12.35
N ASP A 71 16.45 3.11 -13.61
CA ASP A 71 17.52 3.11 -14.60
C ASP A 71 18.66 4.06 -14.22
N LYS A 72 18.32 5.30 -13.84
CA LYS A 72 19.29 6.33 -13.44
C LYS A 72 20.12 5.92 -12.23
N ASN A 73 19.53 5.11 -11.34
CA ASN A 73 20.21 4.60 -10.16
C ASN A 73 20.74 3.17 -10.35
N ASN A 74 20.76 2.61 -11.57
CA ASN A 74 21.21 1.23 -11.81
C ASN A 74 20.58 0.23 -10.81
N ILE A 75 19.26 0.29 -10.69
CA ILE A 75 18.45 -0.56 -9.82
C ILE A 75 17.73 -1.58 -10.70
N THR A 76 17.97 -2.86 -10.44
CA THR A 76 17.14 -3.93 -11.00
C THR A 76 15.84 -4.01 -10.22
N ILE A 77 14.71 -3.68 -10.85
CA ILE A 77 13.38 -3.78 -10.23
C ILE A 77 12.66 -5.03 -10.76
N LEU A 78 12.22 -5.89 -9.86
CA LEU A 78 11.41 -7.07 -10.15
C LEU A 78 10.00 -6.86 -9.60
N LEU A 79 9.08 -6.45 -10.49
CA LEU A 79 7.66 -6.28 -10.18
C LEU A 79 6.91 -7.61 -10.36
N SER A 80 5.69 -7.69 -9.81
CA SER A 80 4.86 -8.91 -9.87
C SER A 80 5.60 -10.18 -9.40
N THR A 81 6.56 -10.01 -8.49
CA THR A 81 7.48 -11.05 -8.05
C THR A 81 7.44 -11.13 -6.53
N GLU A 82 7.01 -12.28 -6.01
CA GLU A 82 6.94 -12.51 -4.57
C GLU A 82 8.17 -13.29 -4.10
N VAL A 83 8.79 -12.83 -3.00
CA VAL A 83 9.78 -13.61 -2.24
C VAL A 83 9.04 -14.51 -1.26
N THR A 84 9.12 -15.82 -1.47
CA THR A 84 8.36 -16.81 -0.69
C THR A 84 9.15 -17.37 0.50
N LYS A 85 10.48 -17.32 0.44
CA LYS A 85 11.34 -17.82 1.52
C LYS A 85 12.71 -17.14 1.53
N LEU A 86 13.26 -16.96 2.72
CA LEU A 86 14.62 -16.49 2.96
C LEU A 86 15.44 -17.60 3.63
N ASP A 87 16.60 -17.90 3.05
CA ASP A 87 17.65 -18.72 3.66
C ASP A 87 18.76 -17.78 4.13
N PHE A 88 18.77 -17.48 5.43
CA PHE A 88 19.73 -16.53 6.02
C PHE A 88 21.13 -17.14 6.16
N ASP A 89 21.27 -18.46 6.25
CA ASP A 89 22.59 -19.10 6.34
C ASP A 89 23.32 -19.02 5.00
N LYS A 90 22.57 -19.17 3.90
CA LYS A 90 23.11 -19.10 2.54
C LYS A 90 23.02 -17.71 1.91
N HIS A 91 22.35 -16.78 2.56
CA HIS A 91 21.97 -15.47 2.03
C HIS A 91 21.23 -15.55 0.68
N ILE A 92 20.17 -16.36 0.59
CA ILE A 92 19.40 -16.59 -0.64
C ILE A 92 17.90 -16.34 -0.45
N ALA A 93 17.30 -15.61 -1.39
CA ALA A 93 15.86 -15.36 -1.49
C ALA A 93 15.29 -16.28 -2.54
N LEU A 94 14.27 -17.04 -2.20
CA LEU A 94 13.53 -17.87 -3.12
C LEU A 94 12.31 -17.11 -3.61
N LEU A 95 12.15 -17.05 -4.93
CA LEU A 95 11.03 -16.38 -5.58
C LEU A 95 9.91 -17.37 -5.89
N ALA A 96 8.68 -16.86 -6.05
CA ALA A 96 7.50 -17.68 -6.35
C ALA A 96 7.61 -18.49 -7.66
N ASP A 97 8.41 -18.01 -8.63
CA ASP A 97 8.69 -18.71 -9.89
C ASP A 97 9.76 -19.81 -9.77
N GLY A 98 10.30 -20.04 -8.57
CA GLY A 98 11.34 -21.03 -8.29
C GLY A 98 12.77 -20.58 -8.64
N SER A 99 12.96 -19.33 -9.10
CA SER A 99 14.28 -18.71 -9.19
C SER A 99 14.76 -18.19 -7.84
N SER A 100 16.01 -17.73 -7.77
CA SER A 100 16.59 -17.24 -6.52
C SER A 100 17.55 -16.07 -6.68
N ILE A 101 17.69 -15.28 -5.62
CA ILE A 101 18.60 -14.12 -5.56
C ILE A 101 19.49 -14.27 -4.33
N ALA A 102 20.81 -14.35 -4.54
CA ALA A 102 21.79 -14.22 -3.47
C ALA A 102 22.04 -12.75 -3.13
N TRP A 103 22.32 -12.44 -1.87
CA TRP A 103 22.57 -11.07 -1.41
C TRP A 103 23.79 -10.95 -0.49
N ASP A 104 24.41 -9.77 -0.48
CA ASP A 104 25.38 -9.40 0.58
C ASP A 104 24.68 -8.70 1.75
N LYS A 105 23.72 -7.82 1.46
CA LYS A 105 22.90 -7.08 2.42
C LYS A 105 21.42 -7.20 2.05
N LEU A 106 20.59 -7.44 3.05
CA LEU A 106 19.14 -7.57 2.90
C LEU A 106 18.42 -6.47 3.68
N LEU A 107 17.45 -5.83 3.04
CA LEU A 107 16.47 -4.95 3.68
C LEU A 107 15.05 -5.50 3.45
N LEU A 108 14.32 -5.70 4.55
CA LEU A 108 12.89 -6.01 4.52
C LEU A 108 12.10 -4.71 4.64
N ALA A 109 11.50 -4.27 3.53
CA ALA A 109 10.65 -3.09 3.40
C ALA A 109 9.22 -3.47 2.98
N VAL A 110 8.74 -4.63 3.46
CA VAL A 110 7.50 -5.30 3.01
C VAL A 110 6.21 -4.61 3.46
N GLY A 111 6.29 -3.60 4.33
CA GLY A 111 5.13 -2.91 4.87
C GLY A 111 4.30 -3.79 5.79
N GLY A 112 2.97 -3.68 5.69
CA GLY A 112 2.03 -4.44 6.50
C GLY A 112 0.78 -4.83 5.72
N THR A 113 0.08 -5.82 6.24
CA THR A 113 -1.16 -6.36 5.65
C THR A 113 -2.36 -5.91 6.49
N PRO A 114 -3.49 -5.51 5.87
CA PRO A 114 -4.71 -5.20 6.61
C PRO A 114 -5.17 -6.36 7.49
N ILE A 115 -5.71 -6.03 8.66
CA ILE A 115 -6.42 -6.99 9.50
C ILE A 115 -7.85 -7.09 8.97
N THR A 116 -8.23 -8.23 8.42
CA THR A 116 -9.60 -8.51 8.00
C THR A 116 -10.32 -9.27 9.10
N PRO A 117 -11.36 -8.72 9.74
CA PRO A 117 -12.15 -9.42 10.74
C PRO A 117 -12.74 -10.71 10.17
N LYS A 118 -12.62 -11.82 10.92
CA LYS A 118 -13.23 -13.10 10.54
C LYS A 118 -14.72 -13.04 10.82
N LEU A 119 -15.50 -12.62 9.82
CA LEU A 119 -16.95 -12.48 9.88
C LEU A 119 -17.57 -13.34 8.77
N GLU A 120 -18.77 -13.87 9.03
CA GLU A 120 -19.51 -14.56 7.98
C GLU A 120 -19.77 -13.61 6.79
N GLY A 121 -19.38 -14.06 5.59
CA GLY A 121 -19.49 -13.27 4.37
C GLY A 121 -18.35 -12.28 4.12
N SER A 122 -17.23 -12.34 4.86
CA SER A 122 -16.02 -11.54 4.57
C SER A 122 -15.39 -11.83 3.20
N ASP A 123 -15.77 -12.92 2.55
CA ASP A 123 -15.35 -13.37 1.23
C ASP A 123 -16.34 -12.98 0.11
N LYS A 124 -17.46 -12.32 0.45
CA LYS A 124 -18.47 -11.92 -0.54
C LYS A 124 -17.95 -10.80 -1.46
N SER A 125 -18.44 -10.80 -2.69
CA SER A 125 -18.26 -9.68 -3.63
C SER A 125 -18.77 -8.38 -3.01
N GLY A 126 -17.96 -7.32 -3.05
CA GLY A 126 -18.27 -6.04 -2.43
C GLY A 126 -17.56 -5.79 -1.09
N VAL A 127 -16.80 -6.77 -0.58
CA VAL A 127 -15.91 -6.60 0.57
C VAL A 127 -14.50 -6.25 0.08
N PHE A 128 -13.93 -5.16 0.59
CA PHE A 128 -12.64 -4.63 0.15
C PHE A 128 -11.76 -4.23 1.33
N THR A 129 -10.45 -4.28 1.13
CA THR A 129 -9.46 -3.54 1.91
C THR A 129 -9.18 -2.18 1.27
N PHE A 130 -8.30 -1.35 1.85
CA PHE A 130 -7.93 -0.05 1.27
C PHE A 130 -6.50 0.39 1.62
N THR A 131 -5.51 -0.40 1.19
CA THR A 131 -4.08 -0.16 1.46
C THR A 131 -3.18 -0.27 0.22
N LYS A 132 -3.64 -0.96 -0.82
CA LYS A 132 -2.96 -1.13 -2.10
C LYS A 132 -3.72 -0.40 -3.22
N LEU A 133 -3.04 -0.12 -4.33
CA LEU A 133 -3.65 0.45 -5.52
C LEU A 133 -4.73 -0.48 -6.09
N ASP A 134 -4.50 -1.79 -6.06
CA ASP A 134 -5.49 -2.79 -6.51
C ASP A 134 -6.80 -2.73 -5.73
N ASP A 135 -6.75 -2.44 -4.42
CA ASP A 135 -7.95 -2.19 -3.61
C ASP A 135 -8.77 -1.03 -4.19
N THR A 136 -8.08 0.05 -4.55
CA THR A 136 -8.71 1.26 -5.11
C THR A 136 -9.31 0.98 -6.48
N LEU A 137 -8.59 0.24 -7.34
CA LEU A 137 -9.09 -0.17 -8.66
C LEU A 137 -10.34 -1.06 -8.54
N ALA A 138 -10.32 -2.01 -7.59
CA ALA A 138 -11.44 -2.89 -7.32
C ALA A 138 -12.68 -2.12 -6.85
N ILE A 139 -12.52 -1.21 -5.89
CA ILE A 139 -13.61 -0.35 -5.41
C ILE A 139 -14.16 0.53 -6.53
N LYS A 140 -13.28 1.20 -7.30
CA LYS A 140 -13.69 2.07 -8.41
C LYS A 140 -14.56 1.30 -9.41
N LYS A 141 -14.11 0.11 -9.82
CA LYS A 141 -14.86 -0.78 -10.71
C LYS A 141 -16.19 -1.24 -10.10
N TYR A 142 -16.23 -1.51 -8.80
CA TYR A 142 -17.45 -1.93 -8.12
C TYR A 142 -18.51 -0.82 -8.06
N LEU A 143 -18.08 0.44 -7.91
CA LEU A 143 -18.96 1.61 -7.92
C LEU A 143 -19.55 1.91 -9.30
N GLU A 144 -18.88 1.54 -10.39
CA GLU A 144 -19.42 1.64 -11.76
C GLU A 144 -20.69 0.80 -11.95
N GLY A 145 -20.88 -0.24 -11.13
CA GLY A 145 -22.09 -1.05 -11.10
C GLY A 145 -23.33 -0.34 -10.52
N GLY A 146 -23.22 0.94 -10.15
CA GLY A 146 -24.34 1.74 -9.65
C GLY A 146 -24.58 1.63 -8.14
N ASN A 147 -23.70 0.95 -7.40
CA ASN A 147 -23.78 0.87 -5.94
C ASN A 147 -23.56 2.26 -5.32
N LYS A 148 -24.47 2.66 -4.42
CA LYS A 148 -24.46 3.99 -3.79
C LYS A 148 -24.38 3.94 -2.27
N LYS A 149 -24.19 2.77 -1.67
CA LYS A 149 -24.07 2.62 -0.22
C LYS A 149 -22.82 1.82 0.12
N ALA A 150 -22.11 2.24 1.16
CA ALA A 150 -20.94 1.54 1.68
C ALA A 150 -20.92 1.58 3.21
N VAL A 151 -20.43 0.50 3.81
CA VAL A 151 -20.11 0.45 5.24
C VAL A 151 -18.61 0.35 5.39
N VAL A 152 -18.01 1.27 6.15
CA VAL A 152 -16.59 1.26 6.48
C VAL A 152 -16.43 0.70 7.89
N ILE A 153 -15.68 -0.40 8.00
CA ILE A 153 -15.39 -1.03 9.28
C ILE A 153 -14.05 -0.48 9.81
N GLY A 154 -14.11 0.28 10.90
CA GLY A 154 -12.99 0.94 11.56
C GLY A 154 -12.95 2.45 11.31
N GLY A 155 -12.89 3.23 12.39
CA GLY A 155 -12.78 4.69 12.45
C GLY A 155 -11.34 5.20 12.62
N GLY A 156 -10.35 4.44 12.18
CA GLY A 156 -8.95 4.84 12.11
C GLY A 156 -8.64 5.71 10.88
N LEU A 157 -7.38 6.12 10.72
CA LEU A 157 -6.96 7.02 9.62
C LEU A 157 -7.34 6.49 8.22
N ILE A 158 -7.13 5.20 7.97
CA ILE A 158 -7.49 4.57 6.68
C ILE A 158 -9.01 4.59 6.49
N GLY A 159 -9.77 4.21 7.52
CA GLY A 159 -11.22 4.22 7.50
C GLY A 159 -11.79 5.61 7.21
N LEU A 160 -11.26 6.65 7.86
CA LEU A 160 -11.67 8.02 7.59
C LEU A 160 -11.26 8.49 6.19
N SER A 161 -10.05 8.13 5.73
CA SER A 161 -9.57 8.47 4.38
C SER A 161 -10.43 7.86 3.28
N VAL A 162 -10.84 6.58 3.42
CA VAL A 162 -11.72 5.94 2.43
C VAL A 162 -13.14 6.48 2.53
N THR A 163 -13.62 6.80 3.74
CA THR A 163 -14.93 7.43 3.94
C THR A 163 -15.00 8.78 3.22
N GLU A 164 -14.02 9.66 3.43
CA GLU A 164 -13.95 10.95 2.72
C GLU A 164 -13.99 10.75 1.20
N ALA A 165 -13.21 9.79 0.69
CA ALA A 165 -13.15 9.50 -0.74
C ALA A 165 -14.48 9.00 -1.30
N LEU A 166 -15.15 8.08 -0.60
CA LEU A 166 -16.43 7.51 -1.00
C LEU A 166 -17.55 8.57 -0.98
N VAL A 167 -17.59 9.42 0.05
CA VAL A 167 -18.54 10.56 0.13
C VAL A 167 -18.34 11.49 -1.07
N LYS A 168 -17.09 11.82 -1.41
CA LYS A 168 -16.77 12.62 -2.62
C LYS A 168 -17.19 11.95 -3.92
N CYS A 169 -17.21 10.62 -3.96
CA CYS A 169 -17.74 9.85 -5.09
C CYS A 169 -19.28 9.75 -5.11
N GLY A 170 -19.98 10.41 -4.17
CA GLY A 170 -21.43 10.40 -4.07
C GLY A 170 -21.99 9.07 -3.53
N VAL A 171 -21.22 8.37 -2.70
CA VAL A 171 -21.65 7.17 -1.97
C VAL A 171 -22.15 7.59 -0.60
N GLU A 172 -23.29 7.04 -0.18
CA GLU A 172 -23.79 7.11 1.20
C GLU A 172 -22.96 6.15 2.06
N VAL A 173 -22.25 6.70 3.05
CA VAL A 173 -21.29 5.93 3.86
C VAL A 173 -21.76 5.88 5.30
N SER A 174 -21.64 4.71 5.93
CA SER A 174 -21.71 4.59 7.38
C SER A 174 -20.40 4.02 7.91
N ILE A 175 -19.93 4.53 9.05
CA ILE A 175 -18.75 4.00 9.75
C ILE A 175 -19.20 3.14 10.93
N VAL A 176 -18.63 1.95 11.05
CA VAL A 176 -18.76 1.09 12.23
C VAL A 176 -17.42 1.05 12.94
N GLU A 177 -17.36 1.63 14.13
CA GLU A 177 -16.18 1.60 15.01
C GLU A 177 -16.50 0.78 16.26
N MET A 178 -15.55 -0.06 16.67
CA MET A 178 -15.66 -0.90 17.86
C MET A 178 -15.31 -0.12 19.14
N GLN A 179 -14.42 0.86 19.04
CA GLN A 179 -14.06 1.77 20.12
C GLN A 179 -15.16 2.81 20.36
N ASP A 180 -15.12 3.45 21.53
CA ASP A 180 -16.10 4.47 21.91
C ASP A 180 -15.97 5.77 21.10
N ARG A 181 -14.87 5.94 20.35
CA ARG A 181 -14.57 7.17 19.58
C ARG A 181 -13.66 6.91 18.37
N LEU A 182 -13.69 7.85 17.42
CA LEU A 182 -12.85 7.83 16.22
C LEU A 182 -11.38 8.12 16.57
N LEU A 183 -10.45 7.64 15.75
CA LEU A 183 -9.02 7.97 15.84
C LEU A 183 -8.42 7.76 17.25
N THR A 184 -8.91 6.77 18.01
CA THR A 184 -8.57 6.56 19.43
C THR A 184 -7.06 6.50 19.69
N ALA A 185 -6.29 5.91 18.77
CA ALA A 185 -4.84 5.77 18.88
C ALA A 185 -4.04 7.01 18.46
N MET A 186 -4.68 8.06 17.92
CA MET A 186 -4.00 9.17 17.26
C MET A 186 -4.27 10.53 17.90
N VAL A 187 -5.48 10.73 18.43
CA VAL A 187 -5.92 12.04 18.95
C VAL A 187 -6.69 11.88 20.27
N ASP A 188 -6.85 12.99 20.97
CA ASP A 188 -7.65 13.07 22.19
C ASP A 188 -9.17 13.05 21.90
N GLU A 189 -9.97 12.96 22.95
CA GLU A 189 -11.44 12.91 22.85
C GLU A 189 -12.02 14.16 22.19
N TYR A 190 -11.51 15.34 22.57
CA TYR A 190 -11.96 16.60 22.00
C TYR A 190 -11.78 16.62 20.47
N THR A 191 -10.58 16.29 19.99
CA THR A 191 -10.31 16.28 18.54
C THR A 191 -11.11 15.19 17.83
N SER A 192 -11.28 14.02 18.46
CA SER A 192 -12.15 12.96 17.93
C SER A 192 -13.58 13.45 17.73
N GLU A 193 -14.15 14.17 18.70
CA GLU A 193 -15.51 14.71 18.59
C GLU A 193 -15.64 15.78 17.50
N VAL A 194 -14.63 16.61 17.31
CA VAL A 194 -14.59 17.55 16.18
C VAL A 194 -14.65 16.79 14.85
N VAL A 195 -13.88 15.72 14.70
CA VAL A 195 -13.89 14.86 13.50
C VAL A 195 -15.24 14.18 13.31
N ARG A 196 -15.81 13.59 14.38
CA ARG A 196 -17.13 12.95 14.35
C ARG A 196 -18.21 13.92 13.90
N LYS A 197 -18.21 15.14 14.42
CA LYS A 197 -19.17 16.19 14.01
C LYS A 197 -19.01 16.55 12.54
N LYS A 198 -17.78 16.67 12.03
CA LYS A 198 -17.53 16.95 10.60
C LYS A 198 -18.03 15.85 9.68
N LEU A 199 -17.90 14.60 10.10
CA LEU A 199 -18.44 13.45 9.35
C LEU A 199 -19.97 13.45 9.35
N ALA A 200 -20.60 13.70 10.50
CA ALA A 200 -22.05 13.83 10.61
C ALA A 200 -22.61 14.99 9.76
N ASP A 201 -21.94 16.15 9.77
CA ASP A 201 -22.28 17.29 8.92
C ASP A 201 -22.16 16.95 7.41
N ALA A 202 -21.31 15.97 7.06
CA ALA A 202 -21.14 15.46 5.70
C ALA A 202 -22.07 14.28 5.35
N GLY A 203 -22.96 13.87 6.26
CA GLY A 203 -23.94 12.81 6.05
C GLY A 203 -23.43 11.39 6.28
N VAL A 204 -22.37 11.23 7.11
CA VAL A 204 -21.77 9.94 7.50
C VAL A 204 -22.20 9.54 8.91
#